data_AF-A0A7G9GQB1-F1
#
_entry.id   AF-A0A7G9GQB1-F1
#
_cell.length_a   1.000
_cell.length_b   1.000
_cell.length_c   1.000
_cell.angle_alpha   90.00
_cell.angle_beta   90.00
_cell.angle_gamma   90.00
#
_symmetry.space_group_name_H-M   'P 1'
#
loop_
_entity.id
_entity.type
_entity.pdbx_description
1 polymer ?
#
loop_
_entity_poly.entity_id
_entity_poly.type
_entity_poly.pdbx_seq_one_letter_code
_entity_poly.pdbx_strand_id
1 'polypeptide(L)'
;MKNVDRELIINLIKLFKGMYAIIASNPNNDINYGMRTIKNMVQYLEMELTNDTIGYEELVSEIARKYKSMFPPRGGLSEFYIWDDNYEIRYQANHEYDQIKSQIEAILSKYKLCH
;
A
#
# COMPACT_ATOMS: atom_id res chain seq x y z
N MET A 1 6.24 -13.46 15.74
CA MET A 1 7.12 -12.53 14.97
C MET A 1 8.15 -11.84 15.88
N LYS A 2 9.35 -11.50 15.37
CA LYS A 2 10.35 -10.73 16.16
C LYS A 2 9.95 -9.26 16.26
N ASN A 3 10.52 -8.50 17.21
CA ASN A 3 10.17 -7.08 17.39
C ASN A 3 10.38 -6.23 16.14
N VAL A 4 11.51 -6.43 15.45
CA VAL A 4 11.82 -5.72 14.19
C VAL A 4 10.75 -5.99 13.11
N ASP A 5 10.29 -7.23 13.00
CA ASP A 5 9.24 -7.65 12.07
C ASP A 5 7.92 -6.92 12.37
N ARG A 6 7.56 -6.83 13.66
CA ARG A 6 6.36 -6.12 14.12
C ARG A 6 6.43 -4.63 13.82
N GLU A 7 7.59 -4.00 14.03
CA GLU A 7 7.80 -2.58 13.67
C GLU A 7 7.64 -2.34 12.17
N LEU A 8 8.16 -3.23 11.32
CA LEU A 8 7.97 -3.16 9.88
C LEU A 8 6.49 -3.29 9.48
N ILE A 9 5.73 -4.18 10.12
CA ILE A 9 4.28 -4.32 9.86
C ILE A 9 3.52 -3.06 10.32
N ILE A 10 3.84 -2.52 11.49
CA ILE A 10 3.24 -1.27 11.98
C ILE A 10 3.50 -0.13 10.98
N ASN A 11 4.71 -0.04 10.46
CA ASN A 11 5.04 0.96 9.45
C ASN A 11 4.25 0.74 8.14
N LEU A 12 4.15 -0.51 7.69
CA LEU A 12 3.39 -0.87 6.50
C LEU A 12 1.90 -0.52 6.64
N ILE A 13 1.29 -0.74 7.81
CA ILE A 13 -0.08 -0.30 8.12
C ILE A 13 -0.22 1.22 8.01
N LYS A 14 0.72 1.99 8.58
CA LYS A 14 0.70 3.46 8.50
C LYS A 14 0.77 3.94 7.06
N LEU A 15 1.67 3.37 6.27
CA LEU A 15 1.83 3.70 4.85
C LEU A 15 0.56 3.38 4.05
N PHE A 16 -0.05 2.20 4.26
CA PHE A 16 -1.31 1.85 3.60
C PHE A 16 -2.46 2.77 4.01
N LYS A 17 -2.56 3.17 5.28
CA LYS A 17 -3.55 4.16 5.73
C LYS A 17 -3.32 5.52 5.08
N GLY A 18 -2.06 5.95 4.94
CA GLY A 18 -1.70 7.18 4.22
C GLY A 18 -2.07 7.12 2.74
N MET A 19 -1.72 6.04 2.05
CA MET A 19 -2.09 5.78 0.66
C MET A 19 -3.62 5.81 0.47
N TYR A 20 -4.37 5.16 1.36
CA TYR A 20 -5.82 5.17 1.34
C TYR A 20 -6.38 6.59 1.48
N ALA A 21 -5.85 7.39 2.41
CA ALA A 21 -6.31 8.76 2.61
C ALA A 21 -6.10 9.61 1.36
N ILE A 22 -4.93 9.54 0.73
CA ILE A 22 -4.64 10.25 -0.52
C ILE A 22 -5.61 9.85 -1.63
N ILE A 23 -5.82 8.56 -1.83
CA ILE A 23 -6.73 8.04 -2.87
C ILE A 23 -8.19 8.47 -2.58
N ALA A 24 -8.63 8.37 -1.33
CA ALA A 24 -9.99 8.71 -0.92
C ALA A 24 -10.31 10.20 -1.09
N SER A 25 -9.30 11.08 -0.92
CA SER A 25 -9.43 12.52 -1.13
C SER A 25 -9.46 12.92 -2.61
N ASN A 26 -9.15 11.99 -3.53
CA ASN A 26 -9.07 12.25 -4.97
C ASN A 26 -9.87 11.20 -5.78
N PRO A 27 -11.20 11.14 -5.58
CA PRO A 27 -12.00 10.06 -6.14
C PRO A 27 -12.11 10.12 -7.67
N ASN A 28 -11.83 9.01 -8.32
CA ASN A 28 -12.16 8.75 -9.73
C ASN A 28 -12.86 7.39 -9.86
N ASN A 29 -13.34 7.02 -11.06
CA ASN A 29 -14.15 5.81 -11.21
C ASN A 29 -13.35 4.49 -11.09
N ASP A 30 -12.02 4.52 -11.21
CA ASP A 30 -11.16 3.33 -11.30
C ASP A 30 -10.42 2.95 -10.00
N ILE A 31 -10.61 3.69 -8.91
CA ILE A 31 -9.89 3.47 -7.64
C ILE A 31 -10.57 2.49 -6.66
N ASN A 32 -11.83 2.13 -6.88
CA ASN A 32 -12.62 1.36 -5.90
C ASN A 32 -12.00 0.01 -5.52
N TYR A 33 -11.45 -0.70 -6.50
CA TYR A 33 -10.76 -1.97 -6.26
C TYR A 33 -9.49 -1.76 -5.40
N GLY A 34 -8.69 -0.73 -5.72
CA GLY A 34 -7.50 -0.37 -4.94
C GLY A 34 -7.85 -0.03 -3.50
N MET A 35 -8.84 0.86 -3.29
CA MET A 35 -9.31 1.24 -1.96
C MET A 35 -9.78 0.05 -1.13
N ARG A 36 -10.58 -0.86 -1.71
CA ARG A 36 -11.03 -2.08 -1.03
C ARG A 36 -9.85 -2.99 -0.69
N THR A 37 -8.89 -3.12 -1.60
CA THR A 37 -7.71 -3.96 -1.40
C THR A 37 -6.82 -3.41 -0.29
N ILE A 38 -6.61 -2.10 -0.22
CA ILE A 38 -5.88 -1.44 0.87
C ILE A 38 -6.56 -1.70 2.22
N LYS A 39 -7.89 -1.53 2.32
CA LYS A 39 -8.64 -1.84 3.55
C LYS A 39 -8.44 -3.28 4.01
N ASN A 40 -8.57 -4.23 3.08
CA ASN A 40 -8.39 -5.65 3.38
C ASN A 40 -6.96 -5.95 3.86
N MET A 41 -5.93 -5.34 3.24
CA MET A 41 -4.54 -5.50 3.66
C MET A 41 -4.30 -4.94 5.07
N VAL A 42 -4.83 -3.75 5.37
CA VAL A 42 -4.72 -3.13 6.71
C VAL A 42 -5.36 -4.03 7.77
N GLN A 43 -6.59 -4.49 7.54
CA GLN A 43 -7.29 -5.38 8.48
C GLN A 43 -6.51 -6.68 8.70
N TYR A 44 -5.95 -7.25 7.63
CA TYR A 44 -5.19 -8.49 7.73
C TYR A 44 -3.89 -8.30 8.52
N LEU A 45 -3.14 -7.23 8.26
CA LEU A 45 -1.92 -6.89 9.00
C LEU A 45 -2.19 -6.61 10.49
N GLU A 46 -3.29 -5.90 10.81
CA GLU A 46 -3.69 -5.62 12.20
C GLU A 46 -4.09 -6.91 12.94
N MET A 47 -4.78 -7.82 12.26
CA MET A 47 -5.12 -9.13 12.80
C MET A 47 -3.87 -9.95 13.10
N GLU A 48 -2.91 -10.03 12.16
CA GLU A 48 -1.68 -10.80 12.39
C GLU A 48 -0.74 -10.15 13.41
N LEU A 49 -0.73 -8.82 13.55
CA LEU A 49 -0.01 -8.18 14.67
C LEU A 49 -0.57 -8.60 16.03
N THR A 50 -1.87 -8.85 16.11
CA THR A 50 -2.58 -9.21 17.34
C THR A 50 -2.46 -10.70 17.63
N ASN A 51 -2.72 -11.53 16.63
CA ASN A 51 -2.85 -12.98 16.80
C ASN A 51 -1.55 -13.73 16.52
N ASP A 52 -0.63 -13.15 15.75
CA ASP A 52 0.69 -13.69 15.39
C ASP A 52 0.61 -15.14 14.88
N THR A 53 -0.33 -15.40 13.95
CA THR A 53 -0.68 -16.78 13.54
C THR A 53 0.19 -17.30 12.40
N ILE A 54 0.75 -16.41 11.58
CA ILE A 54 1.67 -16.77 10.50
C ILE A 54 3.02 -16.06 10.64
N GLY A 55 4.03 -16.60 9.98
CA GLY A 55 5.36 -16.01 9.94
C GLY A 55 5.38 -14.68 9.17
N TYR A 56 6.32 -13.81 9.52
CA TYR A 56 6.47 -12.50 8.87
C TYR A 56 6.67 -12.63 7.34
N GLU A 57 7.47 -13.60 6.88
CA GLU A 57 7.76 -13.80 5.45
C GLU A 57 6.50 -14.17 4.67
N GLU A 58 5.70 -15.09 5.23
CA GLU A 58 4.41 -15.51 4.66
C GLU A 58 3.43 -14.34 4.58
N LEU A 59 3.33 -13.57 5.67
CA LEU A 59 2.47 -12.38 5.73
C LEU A 59 2.86 -11.35 4.67
N VAL A 60 4.15 -11.00 4.59
CA VAL A 60 4.65 -10.01 3.63
C VAL A 60 4.49 -10.48 2.20
N SER A 61 4.66 -11.79 1.92
CA SER A 61 4.41 -12.36 0.59
C SER A 61 2.95 -12.18 0.15
N GLU A 62 2.00 -12.49 1.03
CA GLU A 62 0.57 -12.30 0.75
C GLU A 62 0.21 -10.82 0.53
N ILE A 63 0.77 -9.93 1.35
CA ILE A 63 0.58 -8.49 1.19
C ILE A 63 1.21 -7.99 -0.12
N ALA A 64 2.39 -8.46 -0.49
CA ALA A 64 3.03 -8.10 -1.75
C ALA A 64 2.20 -8.52 -2.97
N ARG A 65 1.57 -9.69 -2.92
CA ARG A 65 0.68 -10.16 -3.99
C ARG A 65 -0.56 -9.28 -4.12
N LYS A 66 -1.21 -8.94 -3.00
CA LYS A 66 -2.39 -8.04 -2.97
C LYS A 66 -2.02 -6.62 -3.38
N TYR A 67 -0.87 -6.13 -2.96
CA TYR A 67 -0.37 -4.81 -3.35
C TYR A 67 -0.21 -4.71 -4.87
N LYS A 68 0.48 -5.68 -5.49
CA LYS A 68 0.68 -5.71 -6.94
C LYS A 68 -0.63 -5.80 -7.72
N SER A 69 -1.65 -6.49 -7.21
CA SER A 69 -2.93 -6.63 -7.94
C SER A 69 -3.68 -5.32 -8.11
N MET A 70 -3.35 -4.28 -7.32
CA MET A 70 -3.93 -2.94 -7.48
C MET A 70 -3.37 -2.17 -8.69
N PHE A 71 -2.28 -2.65 -9.28
CA PHE A 71 -1.56 -2.00 -10.39
C PHE A 71 -1.57 -2.88 -11.66
N PRO A 72 -2.75 -3.12 -12.27
CA PRO A 72 -2.83 -3.84 -13.54
C PRO A 72 -2.18 -3.04 -14.69
N PRO A 73 -1.84 -3.65 -15.83
CA PRO A 73 -1.24 -2.92 -16.96
C PRO A 73 -2.06 -1.74 -17.51
N ARG A 74 -3.39 -1.73 -17.30
CA ARG A 74 -4.32 -0.66 -17.66
C ARG A 74 -5.36 -0.47 -16.57
N GLY A 75 -5.71 0.78 -16.27
CA GLY A 75 -6.65 1.16 -15.22
C GLY A 75 -6.15 0.91 -13.79
N GLY A 76 -7.08 0.89 -12.84
CA GLY A 76 -6.75 0.72 -11.41
C GLY A 76 -5.83 1.81 -10.89
N LEU A 77 -4.91 1.46 -9.98
CA LEU A 77 -3.94 2.42 -9.44
C LEU A 77 -2.72 2.65 -10.34
N SER A 78 -2.61 1.94 -11.48
CA SER A 78 -1.55 2.19 -12.46
C SER A 78 -1.73 3.51 -13.20
N GLU A 79 -2.98 3.95 -13.36
CA GLU A 79 -3.34 5.22 -14.00
C GLU A 79 -3.81 6.26 -12.98
N PHE A 80 -3.65 5.97 -11.68
CA PHE A 80 -4.00 6.93 -10.64
C PHE A 80 -3.07 8.14 -10.69
N TYR A 81 -3.68 9.30 -10.91
CA TYR A 81 -2.99 10.58 -10.95
C TYR A 81 -3.92 11.62 -10.33
N ILE A 82 -3.38 12.42 -9.41
CA ILE A 82 -4.11 13.49 -8.76
C ILE A 82 -4.05 14.72 -9.67
N TRP A 83 -5.22 15.23 -10.08
CA TRP A 83 -5.31 16.45 -10.87
C TRP A 83 -5.83 17.60 -10.02
N ASP A 84 -5.07 18.69 -10.00
CA ASP A 84 -5.47 20.00 -9.47
C ASP A 84 -5.04 21.07 -10.49
N ASP A 85 -5.80 22.14 -10.66
CA ASP A 85 -5.47 23.21 -11.61
C ASP A 85 -4.20 23.98 -11.19
N ASN A 86 -3.92 24.03 -9.89
CA ASN A 86 -2.67 24.57 -9.37
C ASN A 86 -1.55 23.52 -9.51
N TYR A 87 -0.51 23.88 -10.27
CA TYR A 87 0.65 23.02 -10.51
C TYR A 87 1.33 22.56 -9.22
N GLU A 88 1.52 23.46 -8.26
CA GLU A 88 2.26 23.15 -7.02
C GLU A 88 1.49 22.16 -6.14
N ILE A 89 0.16 22.35 -6.03
CA ILE A 89 -0.71 21.42 -5.29
C ILE A 89 -0.69 20.04 -5.96
N ARG A 90 -0.84 20.01 -7.28
CA ARG A 90 -0.79 18.78 -8.08
C ARG A 90 0.54 18.05 -7.94
N TYR A 91 1.65 18.78 -8.06
CA TYR A 91 2.99 18.23 -7.94
C TYR A 91 3.21 17.63 -6.56
N GLN A 92 2.90 18.39 -5.50
CA GLN A 92 3.09 17.95 -4.13
C GLN A 92 2.26 16.71 -3.79
N ALA A 93 0.98 16.67 -4.18
CA ALA A 93 0.10 15.55 -3.90
C ALA A 93 0.56 14.24 -4.59
N ASN A 94 0.96 14.31 -5.86
CA ASN A 94 1.48 13.13 -6.57
C ASN A 94 2.85 12.71 -6.03
N HIS A 95 3.71 13.66 -5.66
CA HIS A 95 5.00 13.36 -5.06
C HIS A 95 4.85 12.65 -3.71
N GLU A 96 3.93 13.10 -2.84
CA GLU A 96 3.60 12.41 -1.58
C GLU A 96 3.09 10.98 -1.81
N TYR A 97 2.21 10.79 -2.81
CA TYR A 97 1.73 9.47 -3.19
C TYR A 97 2.87 8.54 -3.64
N ASP A 98 3.76 9.03 -4.51
CA ASP A 98 4.91 8.27 -5.01
C ASP A 98 5.93 7.94 -3.91
N GLN A 99 6.11 8.84 -2.94
CA GLN A 99 6.96 8.59 -1.77
C GLN A 99 6.40 7.47 -0.89
N ILE A 100 5.08 7.44 -0.64
CA ILE A 100 4.43 6.35 0.10
C ILE A 100 4.58 5.03 -0.67
N LYS A 101 4.31 5.05 -1.98
CA LYS A 101 4.45 3.89 -2.86
C LYS A 101 5.86 3.31 -2.79
N SER A 102 6.88 4.15 -2.90
CA SER A 102 8.29 3.75 -2.83
C SER A 102 8.67 3.14 -1.48
N GLN A 103 8.14 3.68 -0.36
CA GLN A 103 8.37 3.12 0.97
C GLN A 103 7.71 1.75 1.16
N ILE A 104 6.48 1.59 0.67
CA ILE A 104 5.80 0.29 0.65
C ILE A 104 6.64 -0.72 -0.14
N GLU A 105 7.06 -0.36 -1.35
CA GLU A 105 7.87 -1.22 -2.21
C GLU A 105 9.23 -1.56 -1.58
N ALA A 106 9.85 -0.64 -0.83
CA ALA A 106 11.09 -0.92 -0.12
C ALA A 106 10.91 -1.94 1.02
N ILE A 107 9.75 -1.96 1.69
CA ILE A 107 9.43 -2.97 2.71
C ILE A 107 9.14 -4.32 2.06
N LEU A 108 8.34 -4.32 0.99
CA LEU A 108 7.88 -5.55 0.32
C LEU A 108 8.96 -6.18 -0.57
N SER A 109 9.88 -5.39 -1.13
CA SER A 109 10.93 -5.88 -2.03
C SER A 109 12.03 -6.68 -1.34
N LYS A 110 12.20 -6.52 -0.02
CA LYS A 110 13.13 -7.32 0.79
C LYS A 110 12.83 -8.83 0.76
N TYR A 111 11.66 -9.22 0.28
CA TYR A 111 11.20 -10.61 0.17
C TYR A 111 11.01 -11.06 -1.27
N LYS A 112 11.53 -10.31 -2.26
CA LYS A 112 11.73 -10.80 -3.63
C LYS A 112 12.89 -11.80 -3.67
N LEU A 113 12.75 -12.94 -3.01
CA LEU A 113 13.53 -14.15 -3.24
C LEU A 113 12.53 -15.30 -3.25
N CYS A 114 11.96 -15.59 -4.42
CA CYS A 114 11.36 -16.85 -4.85
C CYS A 114 10.41 -16.61 -6.05
N HIS A 115 11.00 -16.34 -7.22
CA HIS A 115 10.51 -16.86 -8.50
C HIS A 115 11.70 -17.52 -9.19
#